data_AF-A0A7Y7N4T6-F1
#
_entry.id   AF-A0A7Y7N4T6-F1
#
_cell.length_a   1.000
_cell.length_b   1.000
_cell.length_c   1.000
_cell.angle_alpha   90.00
_cell.angle_beta   90.00
_cell.angle_gamma   90.00
#
_symmetry.space_group_name_H-M   'P 1'
#
loop_
_entity.id
_entity.type
_entity.pdbx_description
1 polymer ?
#
loop_
_entity_poly.entity_id
_entity_poly.type
_entity_poly.pdbx_seq_one_letter_code
_entity_poly.pdbx_strand_id
1 'polypeptide(L)'
;MFKKGQRYSRKEISALIGGQIQGYMGTRQKKVIGVYLELSSNPNAPTEILCGSGKDIAKHGLWLSLQHEPVPIFLKKKTNEWEYQGLFAVSSTIEDESDLEEIRCQAGRDYKLSRAINLQEVSDHLEFDQQVTWSKALTVTQRAERLSKAETSPKTKKVKTTVYVRNPDVVAEALVRANGTCESCFKPAPFIRKTDNTPYLEVHHKLPLAQGGPDTVDNVLAMCPNCHRQAHFG
;
A
#
# COMPACT_ATOMS: atom_id res chain seq x y z
N MET A 1 0.11 -2.37 -15.60
CA MET A 1 -0.11 -2.72 -14.18
C MET A 1 -1.58 -3.06 -14.00
N PHE A 2 -1.92 -3.77 -12.92
CA PHE A 2 -3.33 -4.06 -12.65
C PHE A 2 -4.11 -2.77 -12.38
N LYS A 3 -5.37 -2.75 -12.81
CA LYS A 3 -6.30 -1.65 -12.57
C LYS A 3 -7.50 -2.23 -11.83
N LYS A 4 -7.88 -1.62 -10.70
CA LYS A 4 -9.01 -2.09 -9.89
C LYS A 4 -10.28 -2.17 -10.74
N GLY A 5 -11.01 -3.28 -10.64
CA GLY A 5 -12.19 -3.59 -11.44
C GLY A 5 -11.90 -4.08 -12.87
N GLN A 6 -10.65 -4.07 -13.34
CA GLN A 6 -10.30 -4.66 -14.63
C GLN A 6 -10.13 -6.18 -14.50
N ARG A 7 -10.50 -6.89 -15.56
CA ARG A 7 -10.40 -8.34 -15.66
C ARG A 7 -9.14 -8.77 -16.40
N TYR A 8 -8.57 -9.88 -15.94
CA TYR A 8 -7.37 -10.47 -16.48
C TYR A 8 -7.52 -12.00 -16.55
N SER A 9 -6.87 -12.60 -17.55
CA SER A 9 -6.61 -14.03 -17.61
C SER A 9 -5.44 -14.40 -16.70
N ARG A 10 -5.35 -15.69 -16.34
CA ARG A 10 -4.20 -16.18 -15.54
C ARG A 10 -2.86 -15.96 -16.26
N LYS A 11 -2.86 -16.05 -17.59
CA LYS A 11 -1.68 -15.79 -18.43
C LYS A 11 -1.22 -14.33 -18.33
N GLU A 12 -2.16 -13.38 -18.40
CA GLU A 12 -1.84 -11.95 -18.25
C GLU A 12 -1.35 -11.62 -16.84
N ILE A 13 -1.96 -12.22 -15.81
CA ILE A 13 -1.50 -12.03 -14.42
C ILE A 13 -0.07 -12.56 -14.28
N SER A 14 0.21 -13.78 -14.73
CA SER A 14 1.57 -14.36 -14.66
C SER A 14 2.59 -13.52 -15.44
N ALA A 15 2.21 -12.98 -16.60
CA ALA A 15 3.08 -12.08 -17.37
C ALA A 15 3.39 -10.76 -16.65
N LEU A 16 2.51 -10.30 -15.76
CA LEU A 16 2.66 -9.03 -15.03
C LEU A 16 3.42 -9.16 -13.71
N ILE A 17 3.26 -10.26 -12.97
CA ILE A 17 3.90 -10.46 -11.65
C ILE A 17 4.91 -11.62 -11.61
N GLY A 18 5.00 -12.41 -12.68
CA GLY A 18 5.81 -13.62 -12.75
C GLY A 18 5.27 -14.77 -11.89
N GLY A 19 6.13 -15.77 -11.67
CA GLY A 19 5.84 -16.92 -10.79
C GLY A 19 4.87 -17.95 -11.38
N GLN A 20 4.77 -19.08 -10.68
CA GLN A 20 3.84 -20.14 -11.05
C GLN A 20 2.49 -19.85 -10.41
N ILE A 21 1.45 -19.82 -11.23
CA ILE A 21 0.09 -19.66 -10.76
C ILE A 21 -0.56 -21.05 -10.70
N GLN A 22 -0.82 -21.54 -9.50
CA GLN A 22 -1.47 -22.82 -9.27
C GLN A 22 -2.67 -22.65 -8.33
N GLY A 23 -3.86 -23.11 -8.74
CA GLY A 23 -5.06 -23.06 -7.89
C GLY A 23 -5.42 -21.64 -7.43
N TYR A 24 -5.62 -21.47 -6.12
CA TYR A 24 -6.13 -20.25 -5.48
C TYR A 24 -5.04 -19.27 -5.00
N MET A 25 -3.75 -19.65 -5.03
CA MET A 25 -2.63 -18.75 -4.69
C MET A 25 -1.44 -18.96 -5.64
N GLY A 26 -0.92 -17.85 -6.17
CA GLY A 26 0.30 -17.84 -6.96
C GLY A 26 1.49 -17.74 -6.02
N THR A 27 2.52 -18.54 -6.25
CA THR A 27 3.70 -18.55 -5.36
C THR A 27 5.00 -18.43 -6.12
N ARG A 28 6.00 -17.82 -5.46
CA ARG A 28 7.38 -17.74 -5.93
C ARG A 28 8.32 -17.76 -4.74
N GLN A 29 9.24 -18.74 -4.70
CA GLN A 29 10.22 -18.85 -3.61
C GLN A 29 9.58 -18.81 -2.20
N LYS A 30 8.51 -19.60 -1.98
CA LYS A 30 7.72 -19.66 -0.73
C LYS A 30 6.99 -18.37 -0.32
N LYS A 31 6.91 -17.36 -1.20
CA LYS A 31 6.07 -16.17 -1.01
C LYS A 31 4.79 -16.28 -1.82
N VAL A 32 3.71 -15.72 -1.29
CA VAL A 32 2.44 -15.57 -2.03
C VAL A 32 2.52 -14.28 -2.83
N ILE A 33 2.42 -14.39 -4.15
CA ILE A 33 2.55 -13.27 -5.08
C ILE A 33 1.21 -12.81 -5.66
N GLY A 34 0.14 -13.56 -5.39
CA GLY A 34 -1.22 -13.20 -5.76
C GLY A 34 -2.22 -14.22 -5.24
N VAL A 35 -3.41 -13.73 -4.89
CA VAL A 35 -4.51 -14.53 -4.34
C VAL A 35 -5.69 -14.49 -5.31
N TYR A 36 -6.30 -15.65 -5.53
CA TYR A 36 -7.34 -15.84 -6.53
C TYR A 36 -8.54 -16.55 -5.88
N LEU A 37 -9.58 -15.79 -5.59
CA LEU A 37 -10.71 -16.24 -4.76
C LEU A 37 -11.99 -16.34 -5.58
N GLU A 38 -12.86 -17.26 -5.17
CA GLU A 38 -14.24 -17.35 -5.63
C GLU A 38 -15.16 -16.95 -4.48
N LEU A 39 -16.18 -16.10 -4.72
CA LEU A 39 -17.07 -15.62 -3.67
C LEU A 39 -17.95 -16.72 -3.06
N SER A 40 -18.29 -17.75 -3.85
CA SER A 40 -18.93 -18.96 -3.32
C SER A 40 -18.09 -19.65 -2.23
N SER A 41 -16.79 -19.39 -2.25
CA SER A 41 -15.85 -19.93 -1.28
C SER A 41 -15.36 -18.90 -0.24
N ASN A 42 -15.30 -17.64 -0.59
CA ASN A 42 -14.82 -16.60 0.31
C ASN A 42 -15.86 -15.49 0.22
N PRO A 43 -16.99 -15.64 0.94
CA PRO A 43 -18.11 -14.70 0.83
C PRO A 43 -17.70 -13.28 1.22
N ASN A 44 -16.75 -13.15 2.14
CA ASN A 44 -16.21 -11.89 2.65
C ASN A 44 -14.92 -11.45 1.94
N ALA A 45 -14.55 -12.07 0.82
CA ALA A 45 -13.41 -11.60 0.03
C ALA A 45 -13.67 -10.20 -0.56
N PRO A 46 -12.66 -9.32 -0.67
CA PRO A 46 -11.24 -9.56 -0.44
C PRO A 46 -10.76 -9.34 1.01
N THR A 47 -11.62 -8.93 1.93
CA THR A 47 -11.24 -8.56 3.30
C THR A 47 -11.01 -9.74 4.23
N GLU A 48 -11.49 -10.93 3.86
CA GLU A 48 -11.26 -12.16 4.59
C GLU A 48 -10.99 -13.33 3.61
N ILE A 49 -10.05 -14.19 3.97
CA ILE A 49 -9.77 -15.45 3.26
C ILE A 49 -9.99 -16.62 4.21
N LEU A 50 -10.85 -17.54 3.80
CA LEU A 50 -11.10 -18.78 4.51
C LEU A 50 -10.25 -19.90 3.91
N CYS A 51 -9.24 -20.35 4.67
CA CYS A 51 -8.34 -21.41 4.23
C CYS A 51 -8.84 -22.76 4.73
N GLY A 52 -9.15 -23.68 3.82
CA GLY A 52 -9.45 -25.08 4.17
C GLY A 52 -8.25 -25.84 4.77
N SER A 53 -8.51 -27.02 5.31
CA SER A 53 -7.50 -27.88 5.97
C SER A 53 -6.69 -28.80 5.05
N GLY A 54 -7.00 -28.82 3.74
CA GLY A 54 -6.23 -29.59 2.76
C GLY A 54 -4.76 -29.18 2.73
N LYS A 55 -3.84 -30.14 2.55
CA LYS A 55 -2.38 -29.95 2.74
C LYS A 55 -1.81 -28.70 2.03
N ASP A 56 -2.10 -28.53 0.74
CA ASP A 56 -1.63 -27.36 -0.01
C ASP A 56 -2.41 -26.08 0.31
N ILE A 57 -3.67 -26.22 0.74
CA ILE A 57 -4.51 -25.10 1.19
C ILE A 57 -3.95 -24.48 2.46
N ALA A 58 -3.80 -25.30 3.49
CA ALA A 58 -3.23 -24.91 4.77
C ALA A 58 -1.81 -24.35 4.62
N LYS A 59 -0.98 -24.96 3.77
CA LYS A 59 0.41 -24.52 3.53
C LYS A 59 0.50 -23.11 2.95
N HIS A 60 -0.23 -22.77 1.88
CA HIS A 60 -0.15 -21.42 1.33
C HIS A 60 -0.87 -20.41 2.22
N GLY A 61 -1.94 -20.82 2.91
CA GLY A 61 -2.56 -20.00 3.95
C GLY A 61 -1.54 -19.59 5.02
N LEU A 62 -0.72 -20.53 5.50
CA LEU A 62 0.36 -20.25 6.45
C LEU A 62 1.42 -19.30 5.86
N TRP A 63 1.80 -19.48 4.60
CA TRP A 63 2.75 -18.55 3.96
C TRP A 63 2.19 -17.14 3.85
N LEU A 64 0.91 -16.99 3.53
CA LEU A 64 0.27 -15.69 3.46
C LEU A 64 0.19 -15.04 4.84
N SER A 65 -0.24 -15.76 5.88
CA SER A 65 -0.39 -15.19 7.22
C SER A 65 0.93 -14.71 7.82
N LEU A 66 2.06 -15.28 7.39
CA LEU A 66 3.40 -14.89 7.83
C LEU A 66 4.03 -13.79 6.95
N GLN A 67 3.39 -13.42 5.84
CA GLN A 67 3.92 -12.44 4.91
C GLN A 67 3.48 -11.02 5.29
N HIS A 68 4.44 -10.09 5.38
CA HIS A 68 4.14 -8.68 5.62
C HIS A 68 3.88 -7.91 4.33
N GLU A 69 4.43 -8.37 3.20
CA GLU A 69 4.27 -7.70 1.91
C GLU A 69 2.83 -7.85 1.38
N PRO A 70 2.22 -6.74 0.90
CA PRO A 70 0.89 -6.77 0.32
C PRO A 70 0.80 -7.71 -0.90
N VAL A 71 -0.34 -8.38 -1.04
CA VAL A 71 -0.62 -9.31 -2.14
C VAL A 71 -1.77 -8.83 -3.01
N PRO A 72 -1.66 -8.96 -4.35
CA PRO A 72 -2.76 -8.60 -5.24
C PRO A 72 -3.85 -9.65 -5.12
N ILE A 73 -5.09 -9.20 -4.94
CA ILE A 73 -6.25 -10.09 -4.83
C ILE A 73 -7.11 -9.99 -6.08
N PHE A 74 -7.52 -11.15 -6.57
CA PHE A 74 -8.38 -11.30 -7.74
C PHE A 74 -9.61 -12.13 -7.39
N LEU A 75 -10.78 -11.66 -7.82
CA LEU A 75 -12.03 -12.39 -7.71
C LEU A 75 -12.41 -13.02 -9.05
N LYS A 76 -12.76 -14.29 -9.04
CA LYS A 76 -13.28 -14.98 -10.22
C LYS A 76 -14.64 -14.42 -10.59
N LYS A 77 -14.81 -14.01 -11.85
CA LYS A 77 -16.13 -13.66 -12.41
C LYS A 77 -16.71 -14.79 -13.25
N LYS A 78 -15.86 -15.42 -14.07
CA LYS A 78 -16.16 -16.65 -14.81
C LYS A 78 -14.84 -17.32 -15.21
N THR A 79 -14.94 -18.41 -15.97
CA THR A 79 -13.77 -19.14 -16.48
C THR A 79 -12.79 -18.18 -17.17
N ASN A 80 -11.56 -18.18 -16.69
CA ASN A 80 -10.45 -17.34 -17.18
C ASN A 80 -10.67 -15.81 -17.11
N GLU A 81 -11.64 -15.33 -16.32
CA GLU A 81 -11.83 -13.90 -16.04
C GLU A 81 -11.71 -13.61 -14.54
N TRP A 82 -10.59 -13.00 -14.17
CA TRP A 82 -10.23 -12.64 -12.80
C TRP A 82 -10.19 -11.13 -12.66
N GLU A 83 -11.09 -10.58 -11.85
CA GLU A 83 -11.18 -9.14 -11.60
C GLU A 83 -10.25 -8.74 -10.46
N TYR A 84 -9.33 -7.83 -10.73
CA TYR A 84 -8.40 -7.30 -9.73
C TYR A 84 -9.13 -6.39 -8.73
N GLN A 85 -8.99 -6.67 -7.44
CA GLN A 85 -9.65 -5.91 -6.36
C GLN A 85 -8.72 -4.90 -5.68
N GLY A 86 -7.41 -5.00 -5.84
CA GLY A 86 -6.44 -4.16 -5.16
C GLY A 86 -5.33 -4.96 -4.51
N LEU A 87 -4.45 -4.24 -3.80
CA LEU A 87 -3.40 -4.80 -2.97
C LEU A 87 -3.85 -4.83 -1.51
N PHE A 88 -3.62 -5.97 -0.85
CA PHE A 88 -4.07 -6.19 0.52
C PHE A 88 -2.92 -6.72 1.38
N ALA A 89 -2.80 -6.19 2.59
CA ALA A 89 -1.87 -6.68 3.60
C ALA A 89 -2.63 -7.49 4.66
N VAL A 90 -2.00 -8.52 5.22
CA VAL A 90 -2.56 -9.28 6.35
C VAL A 90 -2.66 -8.37 7.57
N SER A 91 -3.85 -8.24 8.13
CA SER A 91 -4.11 -7.48 9.34
C SER A 91 -4.14 -8.38 10.58
N SER A 92 -4.74 -9.56 10.48
CA SER A 92 -4.74 -10.57 11.54
C SER A 92 -5.00 -11.97 10.98
N THR A 93 -4.75 -12.99 11.80
CA THR A 93 -5.03 -14.39 11.46
C THR A 93 -5.66 -15.07 12.66
N ILE A 94 -6.71 -15.85 12.40
CA ILE A 94 -7.43 -16.65 13.39
C ILE A 94 -7.09 -18.11 13.14
N GLU A 95 -6.66 -18.80 14.19
CA GLU A 95 -6.30 -20.22 14.17
C GLU A 95 -7.01 -21.04 15.28
N ASP A 96 -7.70 -20.36 16.20
CA ASP A 96 -8.45 -21.03 17.26
C ASP A 96 -9.58 -21.89 16.69
N GLU A 97 -9.69 -23.12 17.17
CA GLU A 97 -10.62 -24.11 16.60
C GLU A 97 -12.09 -23.72 16.82
N SER A 98 -12.42 -23.10 17.95
CA SER A 98 -13.78 -22.68 18.26
C SER A 98 -14.21 -21.48 17.40
N ASP A 99 -13.35 -20.48 17.27
CA ASP A 99 -13.59 -19.33 16.40
C ASP A 99 -13.71 -19.76 14.93
N LEU A 100 -12.83 -20.65 14.48
CA LEU A 100 -12.87 -21.17 13.10
C LEU A 100 -14.13 -21.96 12.80
N GLU A 101 -14.67 -22.69 13.78
CA GLU A 101 -15.90 -23.44 13.63
C GLU A 101 -17.12 -22.50 13.50
N GLU A 102 -17.14 -21.40 14.26
CA GLU A 102 -18.16 -20.36 14.13
C GLU A 102 -18.09 -19.71 12.74
N ILE A 103 -16.91 -19.26 12.32
CA ILE A 103 -16.69 -18.66 11.00
C ILE A 103 -17.10 -19.62 9.88
N ARG A 104 -16.70 -20.91 10.00
CA ARG A 104 -17.07 -21.96 9.04
C ARG A 104 -18.58 -22.10 8.90
N CYS A 105 -19.30 -22.13 10.03
CA CYS A 105 -20.76 -22.24 10.06
C CYS A 105 -21.43 -21.02 9.43
N GLN A 106 -21.00 -19.81 9.80
CA GLN A 106 -21.54 -18.56 9.25
C GLN A 106 -21.31 -18.46 7.74
N ALA A 107 -20.16 -18.92 7.25
CA ALA A 107 -19.83 -18.94 5.84
C ALA A 107 -20.48 -20.10 5.06
N GLY A 108 -21.24 -20.99 5.71
CA GLY A 108 -21.92 -22.12 5.08
C GLY A 108 -20.98 -23.15 4.46
N ARG A 109 -19.81 -23.38 5.07
CA ARG A 109 -18.78 -24.29 4.54
C ARG A 109 -18.92 -25.69 5.12
N ASP A 110 -18.75 -26.71 4.30
CA ASP A 110 -18.88 -28.12 4.68
C ASP A 110 -17.55 -28.79 5.08
N TYR A 111 -16.43 -28.10 4.90
CA TYR A 111 -15.10 -28.59 5.25
C TYR A 111 -14.42 -27.77 6.35
N LYS A 112 -13.53 -28.43 7.10
CA LYS A 112 -12.76 -27.81 8.17
C LYS A 112 -11.81 -26.73 7.65
N LEU A 113 -11.76 -25.61 8.36
CA LEU A 113 -10.80 -24.53 8.11
C LEU A 113 -9.50 -24.79 8.87
N SER A 114 -8.37 -24.36 8.29
CA SER A 114 -7.07 -24.30 8.96
C SER A 114 -6.74 -22.92 9.50
N ARG A 115 -7.36 -21.87 8.95
CA ARG A 115 -7.23 -20.46 9.37
C ARG A 115 -8.25 -19.57 8.66
N ALA A 116 -8.56 -18.44 9.28
CA ALA A 116 -9.18 -17.29 8.63
C ALA A 116 -8.19 -16.13 8.65
N ILE A 117 -7.95 -15.50 7.49
CA ILE A 117 -6.97 -14.42 7.35
C ILE A 117 -7.73 -13.13 7.05
N ASN A 118 -7.62 -12.17 7.96
CA ASN A 118 -8.17 -10.84 7.77
C ASN A 118 -7.16 -9.97 7.03
N LEU A 119 -7.69 -9.17 6.12
CA LEU A 119 -6.90 -8.37 5.20
C LEU A 119 -7.40 -6.94 5.19
N GLN A 120 -6.46 -6.02 5.03
CA GLN A 120 -6.75 -4.61 4.85
C GLN A 120 -6.20 -4.15 3.50
N GLU A 121 -7.04 -3.42 2.76
CA GLU A 121 -6.60 -2.77 1.52
C GLU A 121 -5.52 -1.73 1.84
N VAL A 122 -4.43 -1.74 1.08
CA VAL A 122 -3.35 -0.78 1.25
C VAL A 122 -3.71 0.59 0.66
N SER A 123 -2.98 1.63 1.05
CA SER A 123 -3.17 2.96 0.47
C SER A 123 -2.80 3.00 -1.02
N ASP A 124 -3.41 3.94 -1.76
CA ASP A 124 -3.10 4.18 -3.19
C ASP A 124 -1.59 4.37 -3.44
N HIS A 125 -0.88 5.01 -2.49
CA HIS A 125 0.57 5.22 -2.57
C HIS A 125 1.34 3.91 -2.49
N LEU A 126 1.04 3.06 -1.51
CA LEU A 126 1.72 1.78 -1.33
C LEU A 126 1.42 0.83 -2.49
N GLU A 127 0.18 0.86 -3.01
CA GLU A 127 -0.17 0.13 -4.21
C GLU A 127 0.65 0.61 -5.42
N PHE A 128 0.79 1.92 -5.61
CA PHE A 128 1.60 2.47 -6.70
C PHE A 128 3.08 2.08 -6.57
N ASP A 129 3.67 2.15 -5.38
CA ASP A 129 5.06 1.75 -5.15
C ASP A 129 5.31 0.27 -5.47
N GLN A 130 4.36 -0.59 -5.07
CA GLN A 130 4.41 -2.01 -5.42
C GLN A 130 4.32 -2.20 -6.93
N GLN A 131 3.47 -1.42 -7.61
CA GLN A 131 3.38 -1.45 -9.06
C GLN A 131 4.68 -1.00 -9.75
N VAL A 132 5.35 0.02 -9.21
CA VAL A 132 6.68 0.44 -9.69
C VAL A 132 7.69 -0.71 -9.52
N THR A 133 7.66 -1.39 -8.37
CA THR A 133 8.54 -2.55 -8.09
C THR A 133 8.34 -3.67 -9.09
N TRP A 134 7.09 -4.06 -9.38
CA TRP A 134 6.78 -5.04 -10.42
C TRP A 134 7.24 -4.57 -11.81
N SER A 135 7.08 -3.29 -12.14
CA SER A 135 7.56 -2.72 -13.41
C SER A 135 9.09 -2.79 -13.54
N LYS A 136 9.82 -2.53 -12.44
CA LYS A 136 11.29 -2.64 -12.39
C LYS A 136 11.78 -4.08 -12.58
N ALA A 137 11.00 -5.07 -12.15
CA ALA A 137 11.34 -6.48 -12.33
C ALA A 137 11.25 -6.97 -13.80
N LEU A 138 10.60 -6.19 -14.68
CA LEU A 138 10.55 -6.47 -16.12
C LEU A 138 11.83 -6.01 -16.83
N THR A 139 12.04 -6.50 -18.06
CA THR A 139 13.13 -6.01 -18.92
C THR A 139 12.82 -4.62 -19.48
N VAL A 140 13.85 -3.93 -19.98
CA VAL A 140 13.68 -2.63 -20.66
C VAL A 140 12.76 -2.77 -21.87
N THR A 141 12.92 -3.83 -22.68
CA THR A 141 12.08 -4.10 -23.86
C THR A 141 10.62 -4.32 -23.48
N GLN A 142 10.35 -5.11 -22.42
CA GLN A 142 8.98 -5.34 -21.94
C GLN A 142 8.33 -4.04 -21.44
N ARG A 143 9.08 -3.16 -20.77
CA ARG A 143 8.57 -1.85 -20.37
C ARG A 143 8.31 -0.95 -21.57
N ALA A 144 9.22 -0.91 -22.55
CA ALA A 144 9.07 -0.10 -23.76
C ALA A 144 7.83 -0.49 -24.58
N GLU A 145 7.58 -1.80 -24.76
CA GLU A 145 6.38 -2.29 -25.44
C GLU A 145 5.09 -1.89 -24.70
N ARG A 146 5.11 -1.91 -23.36
CA ARG A 146 3.97 -1.46 -22.56
C ARG A 146 3.74 0.05 -22.69
N LEU A 147 4.79 0.84 -22.77
CA LEU A 147 4.72 2.29 -22.93
C LEU A 147 4.20 2.68 -24.32
N SER A 148 4.57 1.96 -25.38
CA SER A 148 4.08 2.26 -26.74
C SER A 148 2.58 2.05 -26.91
N LYS A 149 1.97 1.22 -26.07
CA LYS A 149 0.52 0.94 -26.04
C LYS A 149 -0.23 1.73 -24.96
N ALA A 150 0.46 2.54 -24.16
CA ALA A 150 -0.14 3.23 -23.03
C ALA A 150 -0.80 4.55 -23.46
N GLU A 151 -1.91 4.89 -22.80
CA GLU A 151 -2.52 6.21 -22.89
C GLU A 151 -1.54 7.24 -22.30
N THR A 152 -1.17 8.24 -23.10
CA THR A 152 -0.21 9.28 -22.72
C THR A 152 -0.84 10.39 -21.89
N SER A 153 -2.17 10.52 -21.93
CA SER A 153 -2.91 11.50 -21.14
C SER A 153 -3.18 10.96 -19.73
N PRO A 154 -2.71 11.63 -18.66
CA PRO A 154 -2.92 11.16 -17.31
C PRO A 154 -4.39 11.29 -16.92
N LYS A 155 -4.89 10.30 -16.17
CA LYS A 155 -6.21 10.37 -15.54
C LYS A 155 -6.13 11.20 -14.27
N THR A 156 -7.19 11.96 -13.97
CA THR A 156 -7.29 12.76 -12.75
C THR A 156 -8.28 12.14 -11.77
N LYS A 157 -7.98 12.26 -10.47
CA LYS A 157 -8.86 11.85 -9.36
C LYS A 157 -9.04 13.05 -8.45
N LYS A 158 -10.29 13.42 -8.14
CA LYS A 158 -10.58 14.45 -7.13
C LYS A 158 -10.42 13.82 -5.74
N VAL A 159 -9.66 14.48 -4.87
CA VAL A 159 -9.46 14.06 -3.47
C VAL A 159 -9.94 15.19 -2.56
N LYS A 160 -10.71 14.84 -1.52
CA LYS A 160 -11.03 15.74 -0.41
C LYS A 160 -10.00 15.52 0.69
N THR A 161 -9.44 16.60 1.23
CA THR A 161 -8.47 16.53 2.32
C THR A 161 -8.84 17.54 3.41
N THR A 162 -8.47 17.23 4.64
CA THR A 162 -8.57 18.12 5.79
C THR A 162 -7.20 18.74 6.03
N VAL A 163 -7.14 20.06 6.14
CA VAL A 163 -5.90 20.78 6.43
C VAL A 163 -6.09 21.65 7.67
N TYR A 164 -5.03 21.78 8.46
CA TYR A 164 -4.99 22.69 9.61
C TYR A 164 -4.62 24.09 9.13
N VAL A 165 -5.41 25.09 9.54
CA VAL A 165 -5.07 26.50 9.37
C VAL A 165 -3.97 26.83 10.37
N ARG A 166 -2.77 27.14 9.89
CA ARG A 166 -1.61 27.45 10.72
C ARG A 166 -1.55 28.94 11.03
N ASN A 167 -1.02 29.27 12.20
CA ASN A 167 -0.70 30.63 12.59
C ASN A 167 0.54 31.11 11.78
N PRO A 168 0.39 32.14 10.93
CA PRO A 168 1.50 32.64 10.11
C PRO A 168 2.66 33.17 10.96
N ASP A 169 2.40 33.71 12.15
CA ASP A 169 3.43 34.29 13.02
C ASP A 169 4.36 33.21 13.58
N VAL A 170 3.82 32.02 13.89
CA VAL A 170 4.63 30.86 14.33
C VAL A 170 5.57 30.41 13.22
N VAL A 171 5.09 30.38 11.98
CA VAL A 171 5.89 30.02 10.81
C VAL A 171 6.96 31.07 10.54
N ALA A 172 6.59 32.35 10.56
CA ALA A 172 7.52 33.46 10.34
C ALA A 172 8.63 33.49 11.39
N GLU A 173 8.28 33.38 12.67
CA GLU A 173 9.23 33.38 13.78
C GLU A 173 10.24 32.23 13.65
N ALA A 174 9.77 31.02 13.33
CA ALA A 174 10.66 29.87 13.12
C ALA A 174 11.64 30.09 11.95
N LEU A 175 11.19 30.69 10.85
CA LEU A 175 12.05 30.96 9.69
C LEU A 175 13.07 32.08 9.96
N VAL A 176 12.67 33.12 10.68
CA VAL A 176 13.56 34.22 11.10
C VAL A 176 14.62 33.69 12.06
N ARG A 177 14.20 32.96 13.11
CA ARG A 177 15.09 32.31 14.08
C ARG A 177 16.13 31.42 13.41
N ALA A 178 15.71 30.66 12.40
CA ALA A 178 16.59 29.75 11.67
C ALA A 178 17.63 30.46 10.79
N ASN A 179 17.37 31.71 10.39
CA ASN A 179 18.27 32.55 9.58
C ASN A 179 18.89 31.78 8.38
N GLY A 180 18.05 31.06 7.64
CA GLY A 180 18.47 30.28 6.48
C GLY A 180 19.31 29.04 6.75
N THR A 181 19.40 28.59 8.00
CA THR A 181 20.10 27.36 8.41
C THR A 181 19.09 26.36 8.95
N CYS A 182 19.17 25.11 8.49
CA CYS A 182 18.30 24.03 8.97
C CYS A 182 18.54 23.76 10.47
N GLU A 183 17.49 23.78 11.28
CA GLU A 183 17.58 23.56 12.74
C GLU A 183 17.80 22.08 13.12
N SER A 184 17.80 21.17 12.15
CA SER A 184 18.05 19.73 12.37
C SER A 184 19.47 19.32 11.99
N CYS A 185 19.93 19.66 10.77
CA CYS A 185 21.26 19.26 10.30
C CYS A 185 22.30 20.38 10.30
N PHE A 186 21.90 21.60 10.68
CA PHE A 186 22.76 22.78 10.76
C PHE A 186 23.44 23.18 9.44
N LYS A 187 22.92 22.69 8.31
CA LYS A 187 23.36 23.09 6.96
C LYS A 187 22.54 24.27 6.46
N PRO A 188 23.11 25.13 5.60
CA PRO A 188 22.36 26.20 4.96
C PRO A 188 21.19 25.65 4.13
N ALA A 189 20.18 26.48 3.91
CA ALA A 189 19.07 26.18 3.03
C ALA A 189 19.58 25.75 1.64
N PRO A 190 18.94 24.77 0.98
CA PRO A 190 19.43 24.21 -0.26
C PRO A 190 19.37 25.17 -1.45
N PHE A 191 18.49 26.18 -1.40
CA PHE A 191 18.34 27.19 -2.44
C PHE A 191 17.62 28.44 -1.91
N ILE A 192 17.65 29.50 -2.71
CA ILE A 192 16.94 30.75 -2.48
C ILE A 192 15.63 30.76 -3.29
N ARG A 193 14.53 31.14 -2.64
CA ARG A 193 13.20 31.27 -3.27
C ARG A 193 13.24 32.32 -4.37
N LYS A 194 12.70 31.98 -5.55
CA LYS A 194 12.54 32.93 -6.66
C LYS A 194 11.51 34.02 -6.37
N THR A 195 10.55 33.75 -5.50
CA THR A 195 9.41 34.62 -5.23
C THR A 195 9.76 35.85 -4.40
N ASP A 196 10.69 35.70 -3.45
CA ASP A 196 11.01 36.74 -2.45
C ASP A 196 12.51 36.82 -2.09
N ASN A 197 13.36 36.05 -2.78
CA ASN A 197 14.80 35.99 -2.55
C ASN A 197 15.21 35.53 -1.12
N THR A 198 14.36 34.77 -0.43
CA THR A 198 14.66 34.23 0.91
C THR A 198 15.17 32.78 0.90
N PRO A 199 15.94 32.32 1.90
CA PRO A 199 16.34 30.91 2.03
C PRO A 199 15.14 29.96 2.15
N TYR A 200 15.13 28.86 1.40
CA TYR A 200 14.04 27.87 1.45
C TYR A 200 14.21 26.86 2.59
N LEU A 201 13.37 26.97 3.61
CA LEU A 201 13.17 25.98 4.67
C LEU A 201 11.66 25.70 4.83
N GLU A 202 11.32 24.54 5.37
CA GLU A 202 9.97 24.08 5.65
C GLU A 202 9.76 23.99 7.18
N VAL A 203 8.69 24.60 7.69
CA VAL A 203 8.37 24.57 9.12
C VAL A 203 7.60 23.30 9.45
N HIS A 204 8.14 22.54 10.40
CA HIS A 204 7.65 21.24 10.85
C HIS A 204 7.30 21.28 12.33
N HIS A 205 6.12 20.75 12.69
CA HIS A 205 5.73 20.58 14.08
C HIS A 205 6.36 19.31 14.68
N LYS A 206 7.07 19.43 15.80
CA LYS A 206 7.71 18.32 16.53
C LYS A 206 6.68 17.30 17.00
N LEU A 207 5.61 17.76 17.64
CA LEU A 207 4.37 17.01 17.84
C LEU A 207 3.39 17.41 16.72
N PRO A 208 3.06 16.51 15.78
CA PRO A 208 2.19 16.85 14.65
C PRO A 208 0.82 17.36 15.10
N LEU A 209 0.29 18.37 14.40
CA LEU A 209 -1.06 18.89 14.64
C LEU A 209 -2.14 17.80 14.56
N ALA A 210 -1.96 16.84 13.64
CA ALA A 210 -2.87 15.69 13.49
C ALA A 210 -2.88 14.73 14.69
N GLN A 211 -1.89 14.82 15.57
CA GLN A 211 -1.77 14.05 16.81
C GLN A 211 -2.07 14.92 18.05
N GLY A 212 -2.68 16.10 17.86
CA GLY A 212 -3.02 17.03 18.94
C GLY A 212 -1.89 17.97 19.36
N GLY A 213 -0.85 18.12 18.54
CA GLY A 213 0.22 19.09 18.82
C GLY A 213 -0.25 20.54 18.75
N PRO A 214 0.27 21.43 19.61
CA PRO A 214 -0.07 22.85 19.58
C PRO A 214 0.65 23.58 18.44
N ASP A 215 0.03 24.60 17.88
CA ASP A 215 0.66 25.47 16.88
C ASP A 215 1.41 26.62 17.56
N THR A 216 2.61 26.33 18.05
CA THR A 216 3.45 27.26 18.83
C THR A 216 4.90 27.23 18.37
N VAL A 217 5.63 28.32 18.62
CA VAL A 217 7.06 28.48 18.26
C VAL A 217 7.94 27.37 18.86
N ASP A 218 7.61 26.93 20.07
CA ASP A 218 8.34 25.86 20.78
C ASP A 218 8.12 24.48 20.15
N ASN A 219 6.95 24.27 19.53
CA ASN A 219 6.60 23.01 18.89
C ASN A 219 7.05 22.97 17.41
N VAL A 220 7.79 23.95 16.90
CA VAL A 220 8.20 23.97 15.48
C VAL A 220 9.71 24.02 15.28
N LEU A 221 10.14 23.46 14.16
CA LEU A 221 11.50 23.56 13.62
C LEU A 221 11.46 23.98 12.15
N ALA A 222 12.35 24.87 11.74
CA ALA A 222 12.60 25.16 10.33
C ALA A 222 13.66 24.18 9.79
N MET A 223 13.25 23.33 8.85
CA MET A 223 14.08 22.25 8.32
C MET A 223 14.28 22.36 6.81
N CYS A 224 15.43 21.87 6.32
CA CYS A 224 15.59 21.65 4.89
C CYS A 224 14.67 20.50 4.42
N PRO A 225 14.32 20.42 3.12
CA PRO A 225 13.41 19.40 2.60
C PRO A 225 13.84 17.97 2.93
N ASN A 226 15.14 17.70 2.95
CA ASN A 226 15.67 16.37 3.27
C ASN A 226 15.42 16.00 4.74
N CYS A 227 15.75 16.90 5.68
CA CYS A 227 15.48 16.68 7.10
C CYS A 227 13.98 16.63 7.40
N HIS A 228 13.18 17.45 6.72
CA HIS A 228 11.73 17.43 6.88
C HIS A 228 11.12 16.08 6.44
N ARG A 229 11.56 15.54 5.29
CA ARG A 229 11.15 14.20 4.85
C ARG A 229 11.65 13.09 5.77
N GLN A 230 12.91 13.16 6.22
CA GLN A 230 13.48 12.25 7.21
C GLN A 230 12.64 12.18 8.49
N ALA A 231 12.17 13.33 8.99
CA ALA A 231 11.32 13.39 10.18
C ALA A 231 9.95 12.72 10.00
N HIS A 232 9.43 12.69 8.76
CA HIS A 232 8.17 12.02 8.45
C HIS A 232 8.31 10.52 8.16
N PHE A 233 9.40 10.08 7.53
CA PHE A 233 9.49 8.75 6.92
C PHE A 233 10.66 7.89 7.41
N GLY A 234 11.73 8.50 7.93
CA GLY A 234 12.96 7.79 8.28
C GLY A 234 13.85 7.40 7.10
#